data_AF-A0A137NSI1-F1
#
_entry.id   AF-A0A137NSI1-F1
#
_cell.length_a   1.000
_cell.length_b   1.000
_cell.length_c   1.000
_cell.angle_alpha   90.00
_cell.angle_beta   90.00
_cell.angle_gamma   90.00
#
_symmetry.space_group_name_H-M   'P 1'
#
loop_
_entity.id
_entity.type
_entity.pdbx_description
1 polymer ?
#
loop_
_entity_poly.entity_id
_entity_poly.type
_entity_poly.pdbx_seq_one_letter_code
_entity_poly.pdbx_strand_id
1 'polypeptide(L)'
;MRLVRGFEIVNKIYDEKVLRSTMIDAEVELCISNNAKFAPFVQQINYYVELESQKAIEFFQTFRFITNLGISSVEMDQDHFLGMIEPLTQLKNLYLNYIHLKNSINSLAIEAVQLPLTLRKLSIDYISLTGDLDLFIQSINSHKNLEEFHYRNYIEP
;
A
#
# COMPACT_ATOMS: atom_id res chain seq x y z
N MET A 1 -2.22 7.92 -10.65
CA MET A 1 -2.79 6.80 -11.45
C MET A 1 -3.97 6.21 -10.67
N ARG A 2 -5.02 5.73 -11.34
CA ARG A 2 -6.11 4.95 -10.69
C ARG A 2 -5.87 3.47 -10.92
N LEU A 3 -5.98 2.66 -9.87
CA LEU A 3 -5.68 1.24 -9.89
C LEU A 3 -6.71 0.44 -10.71
N VAL A 4 -7.99 0.77 -10.53
CA VAL A 4 -9.13 0.06 -11.12
C VAL A 4 -10.01 1.04 -11.88
N ARG A 5 -10.60 0.60 -12.99
CA ARG A 5 -11.65 1.34 -13.69
C ARG A 5 -12.88 1.54 -12.79
N GLY A 6 -13.75 2.49 -13.15
CA GLY A 6 -15.01 2.67 -12.42
C GLY A 6 -15.86 1.40 -12.47
N PHE A 7 -16.56 1.09 -11.36
CA PHE A 7 -17.34 -0.15 -11.21
C PHE A 7 -18.32 -0.42 -12.37
N GLU A 8 -18.95 0.63 -12.91
CA GLU A 8 -19.87 0.53 -14.04
C GLU A 8 -19.21 -0.01 -15.32
N ILE A 9 -17.91 0.22 -15.50
CA ILE A 9 -17.14 -0.27 -16.65
C ILE A 9 -16.71 -1.71 -16.39
N VAL A 10 -16.24 -1.99 -15.17
CA VAL A 10 -15.79 -3.32 -14.76
C VAL A 10 -16.94 -4.33 -14.88
N ASN A 11 -18.15 -3.99 -14.40
CA ASN A 11 -19.33 -4.87 -14.49
C ASN A 11 -19.84 -5.09 -15.93
N LYS A 12 -19.46 -4.24 -16.89
CA LYS A 12 -19.78 -4.46 -18.31
C LYS A 12 -18.81 -5.40 -19.01
N ILE A 13 -17.59 -5.54 -18.47
CA ILE A 13 -16.50 -6.31 -19.06
C ILE A 13 -16.49 -7.74 -18.52
N TYR A 14 -16.79 -7.89 -17.23
CA TYR A 14 -16.81 -9.18 -16.56
C TYR A 14 -18.27 -9.59 -16.27
N ASP A 15 -18.55 -10.88 -16.40
CA ASP A 15 -19.87 -11.45 -16.09
C ASP A 15 -20.19 -11.25 -14.59
N GLU A 16 -21.45 -10.98 -14.24
CA GLU A 16 -21.87 -10.67 -12.86
C GLU A 16 -21.56 -11.79 -11.85
N LYS A 17 -21.27 -13.00 -12.37
CA LYS A 17 -20.93 -14.18 -11.58
C LYS A 17 -19.46 -14.27 -11.16
N VAL A 18 -18.59 -13.40 -11.69
CA VAL A 18 -17.16 -13.41 -11.32
C VAL A 18 -16.98 -12.79 -9.94
N LEU A 19 -16.18 -13.44 -9.10
CA LEU A 19 -15.84 -12.91 -7.78
C LEU A 19 -15.13 -11.55 -7.93
N ARG A 20 -15.56 -10.57 -7.13
CA ARG A 20 -15.03 -9.19 -7.17
C ARG A 20 -13.51 -9.13 -7.01
N SER A 21 -12.93 -9.97 -6.16
CA SER A 21 -11.48 -10.06 -5.99
C SER A 21 -10.78 -10.47 -7.29
N THR A 22 -11.29 -11.50 -7.98
CA THR A 22 -10.76 -11.95 -9.27
C THR A 22 -10.82 -10.85 -10.35
N MET A 23 -11.88 -10.03 -10.35
CA MET A 23 -12.00 -8.89 -11.28
C MET A 23 -10.95 -7.83 -10.97
N ILE A 24 -10.71 -7.52 -9.69
CA ILE A 24 -9.70 -6.57 -9.25
C ILE A 24 -8.30 -7.05 -9.65
N ASP A 25 -7.98 -8.32 -9.42
CA ASP A 25 -6.67 -8.88 -9.76
C ASP A 25 -6.41 -8.80 -11.27
N ALA A 26 -7.40 -9.15 -12.10
CA ALA A 26 -7.29 -9.04 -13.55
C ALA A 26 -7.11 -7.58 -14.02
N GLU A 27 -7.79 -6.62 -13.38
CA GLU A 27 -7.61 -5.19 -13.65
C GLU A 27 -6.20 -4.71 -13.29
N VAL A 28 -5.64 -5.18 -12.17
CA VAL A 28 -4.28 -4.84 -11.74
C VAL A 28 -3.25 -5.43 -12.71
N GLU A 29 -3.39 -6.68 -13.12
CA GLU A 29 -2.51 -7.30 -14.13
C GLU A 29 -2.57 -6.54 -15.46
N LEU A 30 -3.76 -6.16 -15.89
CA LEU A 30 -3.96 -5.35 -17.10
C LEU A 30 -3.36 -3.95 -16.94
N CYS A 31 -3.43 -3.36 -15.74
CA CYS A 31 -2.83 -2.08 -15.43
C CYS A 31 -1.30 -2.16 -15.53
N ILE A 32 -0.69 -3.15 -14.87
CA ILE A 32 0.75 -3.41 -14.88
C ILE A 32 1.23 -3.59 -16.32
N SER A 33 0.66 -4.54 -17.05
CA SER A 33 1.06 -4.87 -18.43
C SER A 33 0.98 -3.66 -19.38
N ASN A 34 -0.08 -2.86 -19.30
CA ASN A 34 -0.26 -1.71 -20.20
C ASN A 34 0.57 -0.49 -19.81
N ASN A 35 0.84 -0.30 -18.51
CA ASN A 35 1.42 0.94 -17.98
C ASN A 35 2.85 0.80 -17.46
N ALA A 36 3.43 -0.40 -17.41
CA ALA A 36 4.80 -0.61 -16.92
C ALA A 36 5.84 0.27 -17.64
N LYS A 37 5.69 0.47 -18.96
CA LYS A 37 6.55 1.37 -19.74
C LYS A 37 6.49 2.84 -19.30
N PHE A 38 5.42 3.24 -18.62
CA PHE A 38 5.23 4.57 -18.08
C PHE A 38 5.56 4.67 -16.58
N ALA A 39 5.97 3.57 -15.94
CA ALA A 39 6.27 3.54 -14.51
C ALA A 39 7.21 4.66 -14.03
N PRO A 40 8.28 5.06 -14.78
CA PRO A 40 9.14 6.18 -14.37
C PRO A 40 8.41 7.52 -14.23
N PHE A 41 7.26 7.69 -14.90
CA PHE A 41 6.46 8.92 -14.85
C PHE A 41 5.37 8.86 -13.77
N VAL A 42 5.14 7.71 -13.14
CA VAL A 42 4.13 7.55 -12.08
C VAL A 42 4.72 7.96 -10.74
N GLN A 43 4.55 9.25 -10.40
CA GLN A 43 5.08 9.85 -9.18
C GLN A 43 4.12 9.74 -7.98
N GLN A 44 2.82 9.57 -8.22
CA GLN A 44 1.79 9.59 -7.18
C GLN A 44 0.74 8.49 -7.37
N ILE A 45 0.47 7.77 -6.28
CA ILE A 45 -0.57 6.73 -6.19
C ILE A 45 -1.37 6.92 -4.90
N ASN A 46 -2.69 6.74 -5.03
CA ASN A 46 -3.59 6.56 -3.90
C ASN A 46 -4.10 5.12 -3.97
N TYR A 47 -3.74 4.32 -2.98
CA TYR A 47 -4.10 2.91 -2.81
C TYR A 47 -5.28 2.80 -1.85
N TYR A 48 -6.40 2.26 -2.34
CA TYR A 48 -7.64 2.15 -1.57
C TYR A 48 -8.40 0.84 -1.86
N VAL A 49 -7.70 -0.11 -2.48
CA VAL A 49 -8.25 -1.41 -2.88
C VAL A 49 -7.40 -2.47 -2.21
N GLU A 50 -8.02 -3.40 -1.50
CA GLU A 50 -7.34 -4.55 -0.93
C GLU A 50 -6.97 -5.52 -2.06
N LEU A 51 -5.67 -5.75 -2.24
CA LEU A 51 -5.10 -6.72 -3.17
C LEU A 51 -4.58 -7.92 -2.40
N GLU A 52 -4.45 -9.06 -3.08
CA GLU A 52 -3.65 -10.16 -2.56
C GLU A 52 -2.18 -9.70 -2.42
N SER A 53 -1.52 -10.13 -1.34
CA SER A 53 -0.21 -9.58 -0.93
C SER A 53 0.82 -9.66 -2.06
N GLN A 54 0.89 -10.79 -2.78
CA GLN A 54 1.83 -10.95 -3.90
C GLN A 54 1.53 -9.99 -5.05
N LYS A 55 0.25 -9.73 -5.34
CA LYS A 55 -0.18 -8.76 -6.36
C LYS A 55 0.12 -7.33 -5.99
N ALA A 56 -0.06 -6.95 -4.72
CA ALA A 56 0.35 -5.64 -4.26
C ALA A 56 1.86 -5.44 -4.41
N ILE A 57 2.67 -6.43 -4.01
CA ILE A 57 4.13 -6.39 -4.15
C ILE A 57 4.52 -6.23 -5.64
N GLU A 58 3.96 -7.04 -6.54
CA GLU A 58 4.23 -6.95 -7.99
C GLU A 58 3.89 -5.55 -8.54
N PHE A 59 2.76 -4.99 -8.09
CA PHE A 59 2.34 -3.65 -8.47
C PHE A 59 3.35 -2.58 -8.01
N PHE A 60 3.74 -2.56 -6.74
CA PHE A 60 4.68 -1.56 -6.23
C PHE A 60 6.11 -1.77 -6.71
N GLN A 61 6.52 -2.99 -7.04
CA GLN A 61 7.77 -3.26 -7.76
C GLN A 61 7.76 -2.65 -9.17
N THR A 62 6.65 -2.78 -9.89
CA THR A 62 6.45 -2.18 -11.22
C THR A 62 6.50 -0.66 -11.14
N PHE A 63 5.72 -0.07 -10.22
CA PHE A 63 5.60 1.38 -10.06
C PHE A 63 6.55 1.95 -8.99
N ARG A 64 7.77 1.42 -8.89
CA ARG A 64 8.74 1.78 -7.84
C ARG A 64 9.24 3.24 -7.80
N PHE A 65 8.90 4.04 -8.81
CA PHE A 65 9.31 5.45 -8.93
C PHE A 65 8.37 6.43 -8.21
N ILE A 66 7.41 5.91 -7.44
CA ILE A 66 6.48 6.71 -6.64
C ILE A 66 7.25 7.54 -5.62
N THR A 67 6.94 8.82 -5.58
CA THR A 67 7.42 9.76 -4.55
C THR A 67 6.32 10.11 -3.54
N ASN A 68 5.05 9.89 -3.88
CA ASN A 68 3.89 10.19 -3.05
C ASN A 68 2.93 8.99 -3.00
N LEU A 69 2.83 8.34 -1.85
CA LEU A 69 1.90 7.24 -1.65
C LEU A 69 0.87 7.61 -0.59
N GLY A 70 -0.40 7.61 -0.98
CA GLY A 70 -1.53 7.55 -0.05
C GLY A 70 -2.05 6.12 0.03
N ILE A 71 -2.24 5.61 1.23
CA ILE A 71 -2.90 4.33 1.50
C ILE A 71 -4.13 4.67 2.35
N SER A 72 -5.31 4.23 1.93
CA SER A 72 -6.53 4.56 2.67
C SER A 72 -7.63 3.51 2.62
N SER A 73 -8.35 3.34 3.73
CA SER A 73 -9.54 2.46 3.82
C SER A 73 -9.25 1.02 3.41
N VAL A 74 -8.13 0.47 3.88
CA VAL A 74 -7.70 -0.90 3.57
C VAL A 74 -7.33 -1.65 4.85
N GLU A 75 -7.61 -2.95 4.83
CA GLU A 75 -7.10 -3.91 5.79
C GLU A 75 -5.90 -4.64 5.17
N MET A 76 -4.81 -4.81 5.91
CA MET A 76 -3.66 -5.61 5.48
C MET A 76 -2.88 -6.12 6.69
N ASP A 77 -2.09 -7.17 6.50
CA ASP A 77 -1.11 -7.57 7.49
C ASP A 77 0.17 -6.72 7.40
N GLN A 78 1.02 -6.77 8.43
CA GLN A 78 2.27 -6.01 8.44
C GLN A 78 3.24 -6.41 7.33
N ASP A 79 3.29 -7.69 6.94
CA ASP A 79 4.21 -8.16 5.89
C ASP A 79 3.81 -7.61 4.54
N HIS A 80 2.51 -7.56 4.27
CA HIS A 80 1.92 -6.95 3.09
C HIS A 80 2.28 -5.46 3.04
N PHE A 81 2.10 -4.72 4.14
CA PHE A 81 2.53 -3.32 4.21
C PHE A 81 4.03 -3.18 3.91
N LEU A 82 4.89 -3.95 4.58
CA LEU A 82 6.33 -3.86 4.41
C LEU A 82 6.79 -4.23 2.99
N GLY A 83 6.21 -5.28 2.40
CA GLY A 83 6.49 -5.70 1.03
C GLY A 83 6.05 -4.68 -0.03
N MET A 84 4.97 -3.93 0.22
CA MET A 84 4.56 -2.81 -0.64
C MET A 84 5.55 -1.65 -0.57
N ILE A 85 6.11 -1.38 0.61
CA ILE A 85 6.97 -0.22 0.85
C ILE A 85 8.42 -0.47 0.42
N GLU A 86 8.92 -1.70 0.59
CA GLU A 86 10.29 -2.11 0.24
C GLU A 86 10.77 -1.62 -1.15
N PRO A 87 10.02 -1.80 -2.26
CA PRO A 87 10.49 -1.39 -3.57
C PRO A 87 10.54 0.15 -3.76
N LEU A 88 9.90 0.93 -2.88
CA LEU A 88 9.65 2.36 -3.09
C LEU A 88 10.83 3.25 -2.65
N THR A 89 12.01 2.97 -3.18
CA THR A 89 13.28 3.65 -2.82
C THR A 89 13.27 5.18 -3.01
N GLN A 90 12.33 5.73 -3.78
CA GLN A 90 12.17 7.18 -4.03
C GLN A 90 11.03 7.82 -3.24
N LEU A 91 10.35 7.06 -2.36
CA LEU A 91 9.21 7.55 -1.61
C LEU A 91 9.60 8.73 -0.71
N LYS A 92 8.95 9.88 -0.92
CA LYS A 92 9.16 11.10 -0.12
C LYS A 92 8.05 11.34 0.88
N ASN A 93 6.82 11.01 0.49
CA ASN A 93 5.63 11.26 1.30
C ASN A 93 4.77 10.00 1.39
N LEU A 94 4.49 9.57 2.62
CA LEU A 94 3.61 8.44 2.94
C LEU A 94 2.44 8.93 3.81
N TYR A 95 1.22 8.70 3.33
CA TYR A 95 -0.01 9.03 4.03
C TYR A 95 -0.80 7.76 4.28
N LEU A 96 -1.02 7.40 5.54
CA LEU A 96 -1.82 6.27 5.98
C LEU A 96 -3.11 6.83 6.59
N ASN A 97 -4.27 6.45 6.08
CA ASN A 97 -5.55 7.00 6.52
C ASN A 97 -6.64 5.93 6.61
N TYR A 98 -7.25 5.69 7.78
CA TYR A 98 -8.22 4.60 7.95
C TYR A 98 -7.64 3.23 7.56
N ILE A 99 -6.51 2.86 8.17
CA ILE A 99 -5.85 1.57 7.92
C ILE A 99 -6.12 0.62 9.08
N HIS A 100 -6.49 -0.61 8.78
CA HIS A 100 -6.47 -1.71 9.75
C HIS A 100 -5.26 -2.59 9.49
N LEU A 101 -4.24 -2.52 10.37
CA LEU A 101 -3.08 -3.41 10.34
C LEU A 101 -3.27 -4.55 11.32
N LYS A 102 -3.03 -5.78 10.86
CA LYS A 102 -3.05 -6.98 11.69
C LYS A 102 -1.71 -7.71 11.65
N ASN A 103 -1.43 -8.49 12.69
CA ASN A 103 -0.27 -9.38 12.67
C ASN A 103 -0.37 -10.37 11.49
N SER A 104 0.78 -10.70 10.88
CA SER A 104 0.87 -11.75 9.88
C SER A 104 0.77 -13.12 10.55
N ILE A 105 -0.23 -13.91 10.15
CA ILE A 105 -0.40 -15.29 10.66
C ILE A 105 0.63 -16.22 10.00
N ASN A 106 1.05 -15.89 8.77
CA ASN A 106 1.96 -16.68 7.96
C ASN A 106 3.18 -15.83 7.62
N SER A 107 3.98 -15.47 8.64
CA SER A 107 5.09 -14.54 8.42
C SER A 107 5.94 -15.02 7.24
N LEU A 108 5.86 -14.32 6.12
CA LEU A 108 6.92 -14.40 5.14
C LEU A 108 8.13 -13.92 5.93
N ALA A 109 9.25 -14.65 5.94
CA ALA A 109 10.43 -14.28 6.72
C ALA A 109 11.09 -13.03 6.12
N ILE A 110 10.36 -11.91 6.16
CA ILE A 110 10.79 -10.60 5.73
C ILE A 110 11.54 -10.05 6.94
N GLU A 111 12.86 -9.95 6.80
CA GLU A 111 13.69 -9.21 7.76
C GLU A 111 13.13 -7.80 7.93
N ALA A 112 13.41 -7.15 9.07
CA ALA A 112 12.89 -5.82 9.36
C ALA A 112 13.13 -4.84 8.19
N VAL A 113 12.08 -4.60 7.37
CA VAL A 113 12.15 -3.69 6.23
C VAL A 113 12.21 -2.28 6.79
N GLN A 114 13.28 -1.57 6.47
CA GLN A 114 13.37 -0.16 6.81
C GLN A 114 12.52 0.64 5.82
N LEU A 115 11.81 1.64 6.34
CA LEU A 115 11.19 2.64 5.48
C LEU A 115 12.26 3.30 4.59
N PRO A 116 11.92 3.70 3.35
CA PRO A 116 12.86 4.32 2.42
C PRO A 116 13.57 5.53 3.04
N LEU A 117 14.89 5.60 2.96
CA LEU A 117 15.67 6.72 3.53
C LEU A 117 15.33 8.09 2.94
N THR A 118 14.66 8.10 1.78
CA THR A 118 14.15 9.26 1.06
C THR A 118 12.85 9.81 1.64
N LEU A 119 12.17 9.07 2.52
CA LEU A 119 10.92 9.47 3.14
C LEU A 119 11.17 10.70 4.04
N ARG A 120 10.46 11.80 3.78
CA ARG A 120 10.54 13.04 4.56
C ARG A 120 9.26 13.30 5.34
N LYS A 121 8.12 12.86 4.82
CA LYS A 121 6.82 13.10 5.45
C LYS A 121 6.09 11.79 5.68
N LEU A 122 5.67 11.59 6.92
CA LEU A 122 4.81 10.47 7.33
C LEU A 122 3.59 11.02 8.05
N SER A 123 2.40 10.74 7.52
CA SER A 123 1.13 11.04 8.19
C SER A 123 0.38 9.75 8.43
N ILE A 124 -0.09 9.57 9.67
CA ILE A 124 -0.86 8.40 10.10
C ILE A 124 -2.13 8.90 10.77
N ASP A 125 -3.25 8.73 10.08
CA ASP A 125 -4.57 9.12 10.53
C ASP A 125 -5.44 7.86 10.67
N TYR A 126 -6.09 7.71 11.83
CA TYR A 126 -7.09 6.67 12.08
C TYR A 126 -6.58 5.26 11.77
N ILE A 127 -5.51 4.86 12.44
CA ILE A 127 -4.95 3.52 12.32
C ILE A 127 -5.48 2.61 13.43
N SER A 128 -5.95 1.42 13.05
CA SER A 128 -6.29 0.34 13.95
C SER A 128 -5.21 -0.73 13.88
N LEU A 129 -4.66 -1.11 15.04
CA LEU A 129 -3.55 -2.05 15.17
C LEU A 129 -4.04 -3.28 15.96
N THR A 130 -3.97 -4.47 15.36
CA THR A 130 -4.44 -5.73 15.98
C THR A 130 -3.33 -6.77 16.03
N GLY A 131 -3.00 -7.24 17.24
CA GLY A 131 -1.96 -8.27 17.45
C GLY A 131 -0.56 -7.70 17.62
N ASP A 132 0.45 -8.55 17.43
CA ASP A 132 1.87 -8.16 17.48
C ASP A 132 2.27 -7.49 16.14
N LEU A 133 2.67 -6.23 16.23
CA LEU A 133 3.04 -5.39 15.10
C LEU A 133 4.42 -4.75 15.33
N ASP A 134 5.29 -5.44 16.07
CA ASP A 134 6.61 -4.95 16.43
C ASP A 134 7.45 -4.59 15.20
N LEU A 135 7.35 -5.35 14.10
CA LEU A 135 8.08 -5.03 12.86
C LEU A 135 7.60 -3.71 12.27
N PHE A 136 6.29 -3.51 12.13
CA PHE A 136 5.74 -2.24 11.67
C PHE A 136 6.20 -1.07 12.56
N ILE A 137 6.06 -1.21 13.87
CA ILE A 137 6.44 -0.17 14.85
C ILE A 137 7.95 0.12 14.76
N GLN A 138 8.79 -0.91 14.68
CA GLN A 138 10.23 -0.79 14.53
C GLN A 138 10.62 -0.13 13.21
N SER A 139 9.94 -0.45 12.11
CA SER A 139 10.16 0.19 10.80
C SER A 139 9.88 1.68 10.84
N ILE A 140 8.80 2.13 11.52
CA ILE A 140 8.54 3.56 11.73
C ILE A 140 9.63 4.18 12.63
N ASN A 141 9.89 3.59 13.80
CA ASN A 141 10.76 4.17 14.83
C ASN A 141 12.26 4.17 14.47
N SER A 142 12.68 3.32 13.54
CA SER A 142 14.07 3.27 13.07
C SER A 142 14.41 4.36 12.04
N HIS A 143 13.41 5.06 11.51
CA HIS A 143 13.62 6.09 10.49
C HIS A 143 14.11 7.40 11.09
N LYS A 144 15.24 7.91 10.59
CA LYS A 144 15.96 9.07 11.15
C LYS A 144 15.81 10.35 10.32
N ASN A 145 15.12 10.28 9.19
CA ASN A 145 15.16 11.28 8.13
C ASN A 145 13.82 12.01 7.92
N LEU A 146 12.82 11.74 8.77
CA LEU A 146 11.53 12.42 8.74
C LEU A 146 11.70 13.90 9.13
N GLU A 147 11.21 14.77 8.25
CA GLU A 147 11.09 16.21 8.46
C GLU A 147 9.72 16.57 9.05
N GLU A 148 8.67 15.82 8.66
CA GLU A 148 7.30 15.99 9.15
C GLU A 148 6.71 14.64 9.56
N PHE A 149 6.21 14.58 10.80
CA PHE A 149 5.48 13.43 11.32
C PHE A 149 4.14 13.89 11.90
N HIS A 150 3.05 13.35 11.37
CA HIS A 150 1.69 13.62 11.83
C HIS A 150 1.03 12.31 12.28
N TYR A 151 0.44 12.34 13.47
CA TYR A 151 -0.29 11.22 14.02
C TYR A 151 -1.64 11.69 14.59
N ARG A 152 -2.73 11.10 14.12
CA ARG A 152 -4.08 11.30 14.64
C ARG A 152 -4.72 9.94 14.88
N ASN A 153 -5.15 9.70 16.11
CA ASN A 153 -5.94 8.52 16.45
C ASN A 153 -7.38 8.93 16.81
N TYR A 154 -8.35 8.02 16.65
CA TYR A 154 -9.63 8.16 17.35
C TYR A 154 -9.35 8.06 18.85
N ILE A 155 -9.61 9.14 19.58
CA ILE A 155 -9.94 9.01 20.99
C ILE A 155 -11.43 8.67 20.97
N GLU A 156 -11.80 7.41 21.21
CA GLU A 156 -13.18 7.11 21.57
C GLU A 156 -13.51 7.93 22.83
N PRO A 157 -14.58 8.76 22.81
CA PRO A 157 -15.01 9.52 23.98
C PRO A 157 -15.57 8.62 25.09
#